data_AF-A0A7C8JMS8-F1
#
_entry.id   AF-A0A7C8JMS8-F1
#
_cell.length_a   1.000
_cell.length_b   1.000
_cell.length_c   1.000
_cell.angle_alpha   90.00
_cell.angle_beta   90.00
_cell.angle_gamma   90.00
#
_symmetry.space_group_name_H-M   'P 1'
#
loop_
_entity.id
_entity.type
_entity.pdbx_description
1 polymer ?
#
loop_
_entity_poly.entity_id
_entity_poly.type
_entity_poly.pdbx_seq_one_letter_code
_entity_poly.pdbx_strand_id
1 'polypeptide(L)'
;MDLTELSLEPVEPRKGERSDSNEPVNHLNAAAVGDFEQSNRGATEEGTDQTIEDIAQANLQTKKDLAGLSPVLRFYKGDNIQGRTLEEILEWSDSKLEYTHDFIQMLFPIPERSNFMLHPAATLDEKTIEAFRNDPELQTSMRMALARMLRFFGFDYQIVSLDPDTEGATASQRLVQIVPNPETFPRAARNWMNSHNDLRITRIIRCLRCCGMETEAREFYRALRHLHTSRTGHPRRISDRTFIYWTRAAKRDLRIPPDMSDAEAERLEKLQ
;
A
#
# COMPACT_ATOMS: atom_id res chain seq x y z
N MET A 1 -1.93 49.99 14.94
CA MET A 1 -2.75 49.20 15.87
C MET A 1 -2.84 47.82 15.23
N ASP A 2 -1.84 46.94 15.27
CA ASP A 2 -1.04 46.43 16.39
C ASP A 2 -1.86 46.13 17.64
N LEU A 3 -2.29 44.87 17.74
CA LEU A 3 -2.63 44.16 18.98
C LEU A 3 -2.15 42.72 18.80
N THR A 4 -0.96 42.52 19.36
CA THR A 4 -0.22 41.30 19.62
C THR A 4 -0.92 40.37 20.63
N GLU A 5 -0.57 39.08 20.51
CA GLU A 5 -0.45 38.08 21.59
C GLU A 5 -1.65 37.74 22.48
N LEU A 6 -2.16 36.52 22.28
CA LEU A 6 -2.76 35.72 23.35
C LEU A 6 -1.87 34.48 23.54
N SER A 7 -1.07 34.56 24.60
CA SER A 7 -0.16 33.54 25.10
C SER A 7 -0.90 32.29 25.59
N LEU A 8 -0.36 31.14 25.24
CA LEU A 8 -0.70 29.82 25.77
C LEU A 8 0.00 29.64 27.13
N GLU A 9 -0.75 29.34 28.18
CA GLU A 9 -0.18 28.85 29.44
C GLU A 9 -0.04 27.32 29.43
N PRO A 10 1.02 26.74 30.06
CA PRO A 10 1.30 25.31 30.03
C PRO A 10 0.57 24.56 31.15
N VAL A 11 -0.02 23.41 30.80
CA VAL A 11 -0.58 22.45 31.76
C VAL A 11 0.52 21.51 32.26
N GLU A 12 0.80 21.55 33.57
CA GLU A 12 1.75 20.65 34.23
C GLU A 12 1.27 19.19 34.31
N PRO A 13 2.19 18.20 34.30
CA PRO A 13 1.84 16.79 34.38
C PRO A 13 1.61 16.33 35.84
N ARG A 14 0.49 15.64 36.09
CA ARG A 14 0.28 14.94 37.36
C ARG A 14 1.15 13.69 37.45
N LYS A 15 1.95 13.63 38.52
CA LYS A 15 2.75 12.47 38.93
C LYS A 15 1.86 11.38 39.57
N GLY A 16 2.03 10.16 39.07
CA GLY A 16 2.31 8.95 39.85
C GLY A 16 1.20 8.34 40.70
N GLU A 17 0.80 7.12 40.34
CA GLU A 17 0.53 6.05 41.29
C GLU A 17 1.08 4.74 40.72
N ARG A 18 2.10 4.19 41.41
CA ARG A 18 2.59 2.82 41.27
C ARG A 18 1.69 1.95 42.14
N SER A 19 1.25 0.81 41.63
CA SER A 19 0.85 -0.33 42.46
C SER A 19 1.76 -1.51 42.14
N ASP A 20 2.73 -1.74 43.01
CA ASP A 20 3.37 -3.03 43.24
C ASP A 20 2.37 -3.95 43.94
N SER A 21 2.20 -5.17 43.44
CA SER A 21 1.89 -6.31 44.31
C SER A 21 2.44 -7.59 43.67
N ASN A 22 3.47 -8.09 44.32
CA ASN A 22 4.17 -9.33 44.04
C ASN A 22 3.45 -10.51 44.75
N GLU A 23 3.51 -11.68 44.10
CA GLU A 23 3.42 -13.06 44.65
C GLU A 23 2.06 -13.69 45.05
N PRO A 24 1.95 -15.05 45.10
CA PRO A 24 2.74 -16.10 44.43
C PRO A 24 1.89 -17.16 43.68
N VAL A 25 2.59 -17.94 42.85
CA VAL A 25 2.14 -19.18 42.22
C VAL A 25 1.81 -20.22 43.31
N ASN A 26 0.63 -20.84 43.24
CA ASN A 26 0.33 -22.03 44.02
C ASN A 26 -0.16 -23.15 43.10
N HIS A 27 0.55 -24.27 43.17
CA HIS A 27 0.24 -25.53 42.53
C HIS A 27 -0.94 -26.24 43.21
N LEU A 28 -1.50 -27.20 42.46
CA LEU A 28 -2.41 -28.29 42.87
C LEU A 28 -3.90 -27.97 42.86
N ASN A 29 -4.59 -28.49 41.84
CA ASN A 29 -5.62 -29.49 42.10
C ASN A 29 -5.81 -30.41 40.89
N ALA A 30 -5.37 -31.66 41.07
CA ALA A 30 -5.81 -32.81 40.31
C ALA A 30 -7.12 -33.29 40.93
N ALA A 31 -8.22 -33.32 40.16
CA ALA A 31 -9.35 -34.25 40.29
C ALA A 31 -10.50 -33.77 39.39
N ALA A 32 -10.60 -34.34 38.19
CA ALA A 32 -11.87 -34.56 37.48
C ALA A 32 -11.59 -35.40 36.23
N VAL A 33 -11.21 -36.66 36.44
CA VAL A 33 -11.40 -37.70 35.41
C VAL A 33 -12.79 -38.23 35.65
N GLY A 34 -13.73 -37.84 34.79
CA GLY A 34 -15.10 -38.30 34.80
C GLY A 34 -15.62 -38.24 33.37
N ASP A 35 -15.68 -39.41 32.75
CA ASP A 35 -16.53 -39.83 31.63
C ASP A 35 -17.00 -38.75 30.66
N PHE A 36 -16.34 -38.69 29.50
CA PHE A 36 -16.97 -38.29 28.24
C PHE A 36 -16.41 -39.11 27.07
N GLU A 37 -16.33 -40.43 27.23
CA GLU A 37 -16.36 -41.34 26.09
C GLU A 37 -17.82 -41.68 25.79
N GLN A 38 -18.35 -41.09 24.70
CA GLN A 38 -19.48 -41.51 23.86
C GLN A 38 -20.35 -40.32 23.47
N SER A 39 -19.90 -39.57 22.46
CA SER A 39 -20.78 -39.04 21.40
C SER A 39 -19.94 -38.33 20.34
N ASN A 40 -19.22 -39.10 19.52
CA ASN A 40 -18.91 -38.69 18.13
C ASN A 40 -18.39 -39.89 17.32
N ARG A 41 -19.21 -40.93 17.19
CA ARG A 41 -19.07 -41.93 16.12
C ARG A 41 -20.26 -41.79 15.20
N GLY A 42 -20.12 -40.92 14.21
CA GLY A 42 -21.19 -40.59 13.27
C GLY A 42 -20.89 -39.51 12.24
N ALA A 43 -19.66 -38.97 12.18
CA ALA A 43 -19.20 -38.28 10.98
C ALA A 43 -18.61 -39.35 10.05
N THR A 44 -19.37 -39.71 9.03
CA THR A 44 -19.00 -40.66 7.97
C THR A 44 -17.67 -40.26 7.33
N GLU A 45 -16.71 -41.18 7.26
CA GLU A 45 -15.43 -41.00 6.53
C GLU A 45 -15.64 -40.54 5.07
N GLU A 46 -16.76 -40.94 4.45
CA GLU A 46 -17.18 -40.50 3.12
C GLU A 46 -17.45 -38.98 3.01
N GLY A 47 -17.94 -38.35 4.09
CA GLY A 47 -18.23 -36.92 4.10
C GLY A 47 -16.95 -36.08 4.14
N THR A 48 -15.95 -36.55 4.88
CA THR A 48 -14.62 -35.91 4.98
C THR A 48 -13.78 -36.11 3.72
N ASP A 49 -13.85 -37.30 3.10
CA ASP A 49 -13.15 -37.57 1.84
C ASP A 49 -13.72 -36.74 0.69
N GLN A 50 -15.05 -36.60 0.60
CA GLN A 50 -15.67 -35.74 -0.40
C GLN A 50 -15.25 -34.27 -0.21
N THR A 51 -15.14 -33.78 1.04
CA THR A 51 -14.70 -32.40 1.29
C THR A 51 -13.23 -32.18 0.90
N ILE A 52 -12.37 -33.17 1.13
CA ILE A 52 -10.96 -33.11 0.74
C ILE A 52 -10.83 -33.12 -0.79
N GLU A 53 -11.62 -33.95 -1.48
CA GLU A 53 -11.63 -34.01 -2.94
C GLU A 53 -12.15 -32.71 -3.57
N ASP A 54 -13.22 -32.13 -3.01
CA ASP A 54 -13.76 -30.84 -3.45
C ASP A 54 -12.71 -29.71 -3.29
N ILE A 55 -11.99 -29.69 -2.16
CA ILE A 55 -10.87 -28.75 -1.93
C ILE A 55 -9.73 -28.97 -2.92
N ALA A 56 -9.38 -30.23 -3.21
CA ALA A 56 -8.32 -30.55 -4.15
C ALA A 56 -8.68 -30.12 -5.58
N GLN A 57 -9.93 -30.33 -5.99
CA GLN A 57 -10.44 -29.90 -7.31
C GLN A 57 -10.51 -28.38 -7.41
N ALA A 58 -11.01 -27.69 -6.38
CA ALA A 58 -11.01 -26.23 -6.33
C ALA A 58 -9.59 -25.65 -6.43
N ASN A 59 -8.63 -26.23 -5.71
CA ASN A 59 -7.22 -25.82 -5.79
C ASN A 59 -6.61 -26.08 -7.18
N LEU A 60 -6.97 -27.20 -7.82
CA LEU A 60 -6.50 -27.52 -9.17
C LEU A 60 -7.06 -26.54 -10.21
N GLN A 61 -8.34 -26.17 -10.08
CA GLN A 61 -8.98 -25.18 -10.93
C GLN A 61 -8.36 -23.79 -10.76
N THR A 62 -8.15 -23.34 -9.52
CA THR A 62 -7.45 -22.07 -9.22
C THR A 62 -6.04 -22.05 -9.82
N LYS A 63 -5.26 -23.14 -9.70
CA LYS A 63 -3.93 -23.23 -10.32
C LYS A 63 -3.98 -23.15 -11.85
N LYS A 64 -5.01 -23.73 -12.46
CA LYS A 64 -5.22 -23.69 -13.91
C LYS A 64 -5.61 -22.28 -14.38
N ASP A 65 -6.45 -21.58 -13.64
CA ASP A 65 -6.87 -20.21 -13.92
C ASP A 65 -5.71 -19.22 -13.80
N LEU A 66 -4.75 -19.49 -12.91
CA LEU A 66 -3.52 -18.71 -12.74
C LEU A 66 -2.44 -19.01 -13.80
N ALA A 67 -2.42 -20.22 -14.39
CA ALA A 67 -1.34 -20.68 -15.26
C ALA A 67 -1.17 -19.88 -16.57
N GLY A 68 -2.21 -19.15 -16.99
CA GLY A 68 -2.18 -18.27 -18.17
C GLY A 68 -1.94 -16.78 -17.89
N LEU A 69 -1.86 -16.40 -16.61
CA LEU A 69 -1.75 -15.00 -16.21
C LEU A 69 -0.29 -14.57 -16.04
N SER A 70 -0.04 -13.27 -16.23
CA SER A 70 1.27 -12.71 -15.90
C SER A 70 1.56 -12.87 -14.40
N PRO A 71 2.83 -12.97 -13.96
CA PRO A 71 3.15 -13.14 -12.55
C PRO A 71 2.62 -12.02 -11.65
N VAL A 72 2.51 -10.80 -12.18
CA VAL A 72 1.87 -9.67 -11.48
C VAL A 72 0.39 -9.97 -11.24
N LEU A 73 -0.35 -10.38 -12.26
CA LEU A 73 -1.77 -10.70 -12.10
C LEU A 73 -1.99 -11.87 -11.15
N ARG A 74 -1.13 -12.89 -11.20
CA ARG A 74 -1.17 -14.00 -10.25
C ARG A 74 -0.98 -13.52 -8.80
N PHE A 75 0.04 -12.70 -8.56
CA PHE A 75 0.31 -12.12 -7.24
C PHE A 75 -0.88 -11.33 -6.69
N TYR A 76 -1.49 -10.47 -7.52
CA TYR A 76 -2.66 -9.70 -7.12
C TYR A 76 -3.94 -10.52 -6.93
N LYS A 77 -3.97 -11.75 -7.46
CA LYS A 77 -5.05 -12.74 -7.27
C LYS A 77 -4.75 -13.73 -6.14
N GLY A 78 -3.79 -13.42 -5.27
CA GLY A 78 -3.49 -14.20 -4.06
C GLY A 78 -2.48 -15.33 -4.27
N ASP A 79 -1.86 -15.44 -5.46
CA ASP A 79 -0.80 -16.42 -5.65
C ASP A 79 0.48 -16.02 -4.91
N ASN A 80 1.23 -17.02 -4.49
CA ASN A 80 2.49 -16.81 -3.80
C ASN A 80 3.61 -16.62 -4.83
N ILE A 81 4.23 -15.43 -4.84
CA ILE A 81 5.40 -15.14 -5.67
C ILE A 81 6.60 -14.89 -4.76
N GLN A 82 7.65 -15.70 -4.95
CA GLN A 82 8.89 -15.64 -4.15
C GLN A 82 8.69 -15.86 -2.65
N GLY A 83 7.74 -16.72 -2.28
CA GLY A 83 7.46 -17.04 -0.87
C GLY A 83 6.61 -15.99 -0.17
N ARG A 84 5.95 -15.08 -0.91
CA ARG A 84 5.15 -13.99 -0.35
C ARG A 84 3.83 -13.82 -1.10
N THR A 85 2.73 -13.62 -0.38
CA THR A 85 1.44 -13.21 -0.96
C THR A 85 1.23 -11.70 -0.81
N LEU A 86 0.21 -11.16 -1.48
CA LEU A 86 -0.18 -9.76 -1.33
C LEU A 86 -0.59 -9.49 0.12
N GLU A 87 -1.45 -10.34 0.68
CA GLU A 87 -2.01 -10.23 2.02
C GLU A 87 -0.90 -10.16 3.07
N GLU A 88 0.07 -11.07 3.00
CA GLU A 88 1.23 -11.09 3.91
C GLU A 88 2.00 -9.77 3.88
N ILE A 89 2.26 -9.21 2.68
CA ILE A 89 2.98 -7.94 2.53
C ILE A 89 2.18 -6.77 3.11
N LEU A 90 0.85 -6.78 2.94
CA LEU A 90 -0.02 -5.74 3.49
C LEU A 90 -0.05 -5.74 5.03
N GLU A 91 0.19 -6.90 5.65
CA GLU A 91 0.25 -7.06 7.10
C GLU A 91 1.63 -6.78 7.71
N TRP A 92 2.68 -6.65 6.90
CA TRP A 92 4.02 -6.35 7.41
C TRP A 92 4.06 -5.09 8.27
N SER A 93 4.94 -5.10 9.28
CA SER A 93 5.22 -3.91 10.09
C SER A 93 6.02 -2.86 9.30
N ASP A 94 5.98 -1.61 9.75
CA ASP A 94 6.74 -0.53 9.10
C ASP A 94 8.26 -0.81 9.11
N SER A 95 8.79 -1.40 10.19
CA SER A 95 10.19 -1.82 10.25
C SER A 95 10.54 -2.88 9.20
N LYS A 96 9.61 -3.81 8.93
CA LYS A 96 9.82 -4.85 7.91
C LYS A 96 9.81 -4.26 6.50
N LEU A 97 8.91 -3.31 6.21
CA LEU A 97 8.87 -2.58 4.94
C LEU A 97 10.11 -1.70 4.73
N GLU A 98 10.64 -1.11 5.79
CA GLU A 98 11.87 -0.32 5.72
C GLU A 98 13.08 -1.20 5.39
N TYR A 99 13.22 -2.36 6.05
CA TYR A 99 14.36 -3.26 5.87
C TYR A 99 14.30 -4.14 4.61
N THR A 100 13.09 -4.42 4.10
CA THR A 100 12.89 -5.29 2.93
C THR A 100 12.72 -4.41 1.69
N HIS A 101 13.60 -4.49 0.70
CA HIS A 101 13.60 -3.54 -0.43
C HIS A 101 12.98 -4.05 -1.73
N ASP A 102 12.86 -5.36 -1.90
CA ASP A 102 12.45 -6.04 -3.13
C ASP A 102 10.92 -6.08 -3.34
N PHE A 103 10.14 -6.11 -2.25
CA PHE A 103 8.68 -6.18 -2.31
C PHE A 103 8.03 -5.08 -3.16
N ILE A 104 8.62 -3.88 -3.16
CA ILE A 104 8.04 -2.72 -3.85
C ILE A 104 7.95 -2.92 -5.36
N GLN A 105 8.83 -3.73 -5.94
CA GLN A 105 8.81 -4.00 -7.37
C GLN A 105 7.63 -4.91 -7.75
N MET A 106 7.25 -5.83 -6.87
CA MET A 106 6.07 -6.69 -7.03
C MET A 106 4.77 -5.95 -6.70
N LEU A 107 4.79 -5.14 -5.64
CA LEU A 107 3.62 -4.41 -5.15
C LEU A 107 3.28 -3.18 -6.01
N PHE A 108 4.27 -2.57 -6.67
CA PHE A 108 4.07 -1.47 -7.61
C PHE A 108 4.97 -1.68 -8.84
N PRO A 109 4.60 -2.62 -9.72
CA PRO A 109 5.34 -2.88 -10.94
C PRO A 109 5.23 -1.69 -11.90
N ILE A 110 6.22 -1.51 -12.77
CA ILE A 110 6.24 -0.44 -13.78
C ILE A 110 6.69 -1.04 -15.13
N PRO A 111 6.33 -0.44 -16.28
CA PRO A 111 6.73 -0.95 -17.60
C PRO A 111 8.23 -0.77 -17.85
N GLU A 112 8.85 0.22 -17.20
CA GLU A 112 10.29 0.48 -17.32
C GLU A 112 11.10 -0.63 -16.64
N ARG A 113 12.08 -1.18 -17.37
CA ARG A 113 13.03 -2.16 -16.80
C ARG A 113 13.87 -1.48 -15.73
N SER A 114 13.87 -2.03 -14.52
CA SER A 114 14.75 -1.54 -13.45
C SER A 114 16.16 -2.12 -13.65
N ASN A 115 17.21 -1.32 -13.49
CA ASN A 115 18.58 -1.85 -13.46
C ASN A 115 18.84 -2.78 -12.25
N PHE A 116 18.00 -2.72 -11.21
CA PHE A 116 18.07 -3.55 -10.01
C PHE A 116 16.97 -4.62 -9.98
N MET A 117 16.62 -5.19 -11.13
CA MET A 117 15.63 -6.25 -11.22
C MET A 117 16.11 -7.51 -10.50
N LEU A 118 15.35 -7.93 -9.48
CA LEU A 118 15.46 -9.30 -8.96
C LEU A 118 14.63 -10.29 -9.80
N HIS A 119 13.70 -9.81 -10.66
CA HIS A 119 12.91 -10.68 -11.52
C HIS A 119 12.38 -9.98 -12.80
N PRO A 120 12.62 -10.53 -14.01
CA PRO A 120 12.07 -10.01 -15.27
C PRO A 120 10.54 -9.94 -15.32
N ALA A 121 9.84 -10.77 -14.53
CA ALA A 121 8.39 -10.91 -14.62
C ALA A 121 7.56 -9.99 -13.71
N ALA A 122 8.20 -9.06 -13.00
CA ALA A 122 7.51 -7.99 -12.25
C ALA A 122 7.31 -6.71 -13.10
N THR A 123 7.45 -6.81 -14.42
CA THR A 123 7.29 -5.68 -15.33
C THR A 123 5.82 -5.60 -15.75
N LEU A 124 5.25 -4.39 -15.78
CA LEU A 124 3.91 -4.19 -16.36
C LEU A 124 3.99 -4.26 -17.88
N ASP A 125 3.44 -5.32 -18.47
CA ASP A 125 3.19 -5.39 -19.90
C ASP A 125 1.80 -4.81 -20.25
N GLU A 126 1.56 -4.58 -21.54
CA GLU A 126 0.32 -3.95 -22.02
C GLU A 126 -0.93 -4.74 -21.61
N LYS A 127 -0.87 -6.07 -21.67
CA LYS A 127 -1.99 -6.95 -21.28
C LYS A 127 -2.30 -6.85 -19.79
N THR A 128 -1.26 -6.80 -18.95
CA THR A 128 -1.40 -6.63 -17.50
C THR A 128 -1.96 -5.26 -17.17
N ILE A 129 -1.49 -4.21 -17.85
CA ILE A 129 -2.03 -2.84 -17.72
C ILE A 129 -3.52 -2.81 -18.07
N GLU A 130 -3.89 -3.40 -19.21
CA GLU A 130 -5.28 -3.47 -19.65
C GLU A 130 -6.15 -4.23 -18.63
N ALA A 131 -5.64 -5.33 -18.07
CA ALA A 131 -6.35 -6.06 -17.02
C ALA A 131 -6.61 -5.18 -15.78
N PHE A 132 -5.62 -4.46 -15.26
CA PHE A 132 -5.83 -3.54 -14.13
C PHE A 132 -6.84 -2.42 -14.44
N ARG A 133 -6.83 -1.90 -15.67
CA ARG A 133 -7.75 -0.83 -16.08
C ARG A 133 -9.20 -1.30 -16.15
N ASN A 134 -9.42 -2.58 -16.47
CA ASN A 134 -10.74 -3.15 -16.72
C ASN A 134 -11.28 -4.01 -15.57
N ASP A 135 -10.49 -4.30 -14.54
CA ASP A 135 -10.86 -5.18 -13.42
C ASP A 135 -10.96 -4.39 -12.10
N PRO A 136 -12.17 -4.15 -11.57
CA PRO A 136 -12.38 -3.45 -10.31
C PRO A 136 -11.78 -4.14 -9.07
N GLU A 137 -11.64 -5.47 -9.08
CA GLU A 137 -11.04 -6.22 -7.96
C GLU A 137 -9.53 -5.96 -7.91
N LEU A 138 -8.86 -6.01 -9.06
CA LEU A 138 -7.44 -5.64 -9.15
C LEU A 138 -7.17 -4.20 -8.71
N GLN A 139 -8.04 -3.26 -9.10
CA GLN A 139 -7.94 -1.88 -8.62
C GLN A 139 -8.18 -1.78 -7.11
N THR A 140 -9.09 -2.57 -6.55
CA THR A 140 -9.34 -2.60 -5.10
C THR A 140 -8.11 -3.11 -4.35
N SER A 141 -7.50 -4.21 -4.79
CA SER A 141 -6.23 -4.70 -4.26
C SER A 141 -5.10 -3.67 -4.35
N MET A 142 -5.02 -2.93 -5.46
CA MET A 142 -4.03 -1.85 -5.61
C MET A 142 -4.32 -0.65 -4.68
N ARG A 143 -5.58 -0.33 -4.40
CA ARG A 143 -5.96 0.67 -3.38
C ARG A 143 -5.54 0.22 -1.99
N MET A 144 -5.67 -1.06 -1.66
CA MET A 144 -5.20 -1.61 -0.37
C MET A 144 -3.68 -1.50 -0.25
N ALA A 145 -2.94 -1.83 -1.32
CA ALA A 145 -1.50 -1.62 -1.39
C ALA A 145 -1.09 -0.15 -1.22
N LEU A 146 -1.79 0.76 -1.91
CA LEU A 146 -1.56 2.19 -1.78
C LEU A 146 -1.83 2.67 -0.34
N ALA A 147 -2.96 2.28 0.25
CA ALA A 147 -3.33 2.63 1.62
C ALA A 147 -2.24 2.17 2.61
N ARG A 148 -1.72 0.95 2.44
CA ARG A 148 -0.63 0.43 3.28
C ARG A 148 0.63 1.28 3.19
N MET A 149 1.03 1.67 1.97
CA MET A 149 2.21 2.51 1.76
C MET A 149 2.01 3.94 2.25
N LEU A 150 0.82 4.52 2.05
CA LEU A 150 0.49 5.86 2.57
C LEU A 150 0.56 5.88 4.09
N ARG A 151 0.03 4.86 4.78
CA ARG A 151 0.18 4.71 6.24
C ARG A 151 1.64 4.63 6.66
N PHE A 152 2.47 3.87 5.94
CA PHE A 152 3.91 3.79 6.17
C PHE A 152 4.60 5.16 6.03
N PHE A 153 4.16 5.99 5.07
CA PHE A 153 4.65 7.35 4.88
C PHE A 153 4.02 8.39 5.82
N GLY A 154 3.06 7.99 6.66
CA GLY A 154 2.33 8.86 7.59
C GLY A 154 1.26 9.73 6.93
N PHE A 155 0.63 9.26 5.84
CA PHE A 155 -0.52 9.92 5.23
C PHE A 155 -1.81 9.18 5.57
N ASP A 156 -2.89 9.93 5.71
CA ASP A 156 -4.25 9.39 5.68
C ASP A 156 -4.72 9.26 4.23
N TYR A 157 -5.51 8.22 3.97
CA TYR A 157 -6.13 7.93 2.69
C TYR A 157 -7.62 7.70 2.87
N GLN A 158 -8.43 8.56 2.26
CA GLN A 158 -9.88 8.51 2.39
C GLN A 158 -10.54 8.56 1.02
N ILE A 159 -11.57 7.73 0.84
CA ILE A 159 -12.47 7.78 -0.30
C ILE A 159 -13.79 8.32 0.22
N VAL A 160 -14.10 9.55 -0.16
CA VAL A 160 -15.36 10.21 0.19
C VAL A 160 -16.30 10.06 -0.99
N SER A 161 -17.39 9.34 -0.78
CA SER A 161 -18.51 9.34 -1.72
C SER A 161 -19.30 10.62 -1.51
N LEU A 162 -19.45 11.42 -2.55
CA LEU A 162 -20.41 12.51 -2.55
C LEU A 162 -21.74 11.96 -3.05
N ASP A 163 -22.74 12.02 -2.17
CA ASP A 163 -24.12 11.71 -2.56
C ASP A 163 -24.62 12.79 -3.53
N PRO A 164 -25.30 12.40 -4.62
CA PRO A 164 -25.83 13.32 -5.61
C PRO A 164 -27.13 13.99 -5.13
N ASP A 165 -27.11 14.64 -3.95
CA ASP A 165 -28.20 15.53 -3.50
C ASP A 165 -27.97 16.98 -3.97
N THR A 166 -26.94 17.22 -4.77
CA THR A 166 -26.72 18.52 -5.44
C THR A 166 -27.38 18.47 -6.81
N GLU A 167 -28.38 19.34 -7.04
CA GLU A 167 -29.07 19.48 -8.33
C GLU A 167 -28.06 19.53 -9.50
N GLY A 168 -28.09 18.50 -10.36
CA GLY A 168 -27.27 18.42 -11.58
C GLY A 168 -26.14 17.38 -11.58
N ALA A 169 -25.87 16.68 -10.47
CA ALA A 169 -24.86 15.63 -10.43
C ALA A 169 -25.43 14.27 -10.90
N THR A 170 -25.00 13.78 -12.06
CA THR A 170 -25.50 12.54 -12.70
C THR A 170 -24.78 11.26 -12.27
N ALA A 171 -23.77 11.33 -11.39
CA ALA A 171 -23.07 10.16 -10.88
C ALA A 171 -22.50 10.41 -9.47
N SER A 172 -22.49 9.37 -8.62
CA SER A 172 -21.76 9.37 -7.35
C SER A 172 -20.30 9.68 -7.61
N GLN A 173 -19.85 10.86 -7.19
CA GLN A 173 -18.46 11.25 -7.34
C GLN A 173 -17.65 10.71 -6.16
N ARG A 174 -16.64 9.90 -6.44
CA ARG A 174 -15.65 9.49 -5.42
C ARG A 174 -14.54 10.53 -5.38
N LEU A 175 -14.46 11.27 -4.29
CA LEU A 175 -13.30 12.08 -3.98
C LEU A 175 -12.26 11.22 -3.27
N VAL A 176 -11.04 11.27 -3.76
CA VAL A 176 -9.88 10.74 -3.05
C VAL A 176 -9.23 11.88 -2.29
N GLN A 177 -8.91 11.66 -1.03
CA GLN A 177 -8.13 12.58 -0.22
C GLN A 177 -6.90 11.88 0.33
N ILE A 178 -5.74 12.45 0.06
CA ILE A 178 -4.45 12.02 0.61
C ILE A 178 -3.84 13.23 1.31
N VAL A 179 -3.70 13.15 2.63
CA VAL A 179 -3.20 14.26 3.45
C VAL A 179 -2.22 13.75 4.51
N PRO A 180 -1.18 14.52 4.88
CA PRO A 180 -0.31 14.17 5.99
C PRO A 180 -1.12 13.99 7.28
N ASN A 181 -0.98 12.84 7.93
CA ASN A 181 -1.61 12.61 9.24
C ASN A 181 -0.80 13.36 10.32
N PRO A 182 -1.40 14.30 11.07
CA PRO A 182 -0.65 15.17 11.99
C PRO A 182 0.07 14.42 13.12
N GLU A 183 -0.43 13.25 13.53
CA GLU A 183 0.14 12.46 14.62
C GLU A 183 1.29 11.57 14.16
N THR A 184 1.14 10.93 13.00
CA THR A 184 2.09 9.92 12.51
C THR A 184 3.11 10.48 11.52
N PHE A 185 2.73 11.49 10.72
CA PHE A 185 3.58 12.08 9.69
C PHE A 185 4.92 12.60 10.23
N PRO A 186 5.00 13.38 11.34
CA PRO A 186 6.27 13.93 11.80
C PRO A 186 7.30 12.85 12.16
N ARG A 187 6.86 11.67 12.59
CA ARG A 187 7.74 10.53 12.86
C ARG A 187 8.12 9.80 11.57
N ALA A 188 7.13 9.47 10.75
CA ALA A 188 7.34 8.74 9.49
C ALA A 188 8.27 9.52 8.54
N ALA A 189 8.05 10.83 8.41
CA ALA A 189 8.82 11.74 7.57
C ALA A 189 10.32 11.75 7.88
N ARG A 190 10.73 11.52 9.13
CA ARG A 190 12.15 11.44 9.50
C ARG A 190 12.85 10.21 8.90
N ASN A 191 12.09 9.15 8.65
CA ASN A 191 12.61 7.88 8.14
C ASN A 191 12.57 7.83 6.61
N TRP A 192 11.45 8.24 6.00
CA TRP A 192 11.28 8.07 4.56
C TRP A 192 11.78 9.25 3.71
N MET A 193 11.76 10.50 4.22
CA MET A 193 12.12 11.65 3.38
C MET A 193 13.64 11.74 3.15
N ASN A 194 14.01 11.99 1.88
CA ASN A 194 15.39 12.03 1.42
C ASN A 194 16.13 10.70 1.67
N SER A 195 15.43 9.58 1.45
CA SER A 195 15.99 8.24 1.51
C SER A 195 15.60 7.45 0.24
N HIS A 196 15.94 6.16 0.21
CA HIS A 196 15.57 5.27 -0.90
C HIS A 196 14.05 5.22 -1.17
N ASN A 197 13.23 5.61 -0.19
CA ASN A 197 11.79 5.75 -0.32
C ASN A 197 11.37 6.80 -1.36
N ASP A 198 12.20 7.79 -1.69
CA ASP A 198 11.92 8.75 -2.77
C ASP A 198 11.72 8.06 -4.13
N LEU A 199 12.50 7.01 -4.39
CA LEU A 199 12.38 6.18 -5.59
C LEU A 199 11.15 5.26 -5.52
N ARG A 200 10.82 4.75 -4.32
CA ARG A 200 9.59 3.98 -4.11
C ARG A 200 8.34 4.82 -4.40
N ILE A 201 8.32 6.07 -3.96
CA ILE A 201 7.22 7.02 -4.24
C ILE A 201 7.09 7.29 -5.74
N THR A 202 8.22 7.52 -6.43
CA THR A 202 8.24 7.69 -7.90
C THR A 202 7.60 6.49 -8.59
N ARG A 203 7.98 5.27 -8.18
CA ARG A 203 7.44 4.01 -8.68
C ARG A 203 5.95 3.84 -8.40
N ILE A 204 5.49 4.15 -7.19
CA ILE A 204 4.07 4.07 -6.80
C ILE A 204 3.24 4.99 -7.71
N ILE A 205 3.60 6.26 -7.83
CA ILE A 205 2.87 7.23 -8.67
C ILE A 205 2.82 6.76 -10.13
N ARG A 206 3.95 6.24 -10.64
CA ARG A 206 4.04 5.74 -12.01
C ARG A 206 3.14 4.53 -12.24
N CYS A 207 3.22 3.52 -11.36
CA CYS A 207 2.39 2.32 -11.40
C CYS A 207 0.90 2.66 -11.41
N LEU A 208 0.45 3.52 -10.47
CA LEU A 208 -0.95 3.93 -10.37
C LEU A 208 -1.46 4.53 -11.70
N ARG A 209 -0.68 5.38 -12.35
CA ARG A 209 -1.06 5.93 -13.66
C ARG A 209 -1.09 4.89 -14.77
N CYS A 210 -0.15 3.96 -14.79
CA CYS A 210 -0.18 2.89 -15.78
C CYS A 210 -1.47 2.07 -15.62
N CYS A 211 -1.85 1.74 -14.39
CA CYS A 211 -2.97 0.87 -14.04
C CYS A 211 -4.36 1.54 -14.03
N GLY A 212 -4.50 2.79 -14.51
CA GLY A 212 -5.81 3.47 -14.56
C GLY A 212 -6.29 4.05 -13.23
N MET A 213 -5.36 4.32 -12.30
CA MET A 213 -5.63 4.93 -11.00
C MET A 213 -5.15 6.39 -10.98
N GLU A 214 -5.53 7.16 -11.99
CA GLU A 214 -5.08 8.55 -12.19
C GLU A 214 -5.49 9.47 -11.05
N THR A 215 -6.66 9.25 -10.45
CA THR A 215 -7.15 10.06 -9.34
C THR A 215 -6.24 9.89 -8.12
N GLU A 216 -5.97 8.66 -7.72
CA GLU A 216 -5.09 8.32 -6.60
C GLU A 216 -3.65 8.83 -6.85
N ALA A 217 -3.11 8.63 -8.06
CA ALA A 217 -1.78 9.13 -8.42
C ALA A 217 -1.70 10.66 -8.33
N ARG A 218 -2.74 11.37 -8.80
CA ARG A 218 -2.83 12.83 -8.77
C ARG A 218 -2.92 13.36 -7.35
N GLU A 219 -3.75 12.76 -6.50
CA GLU A 219 -3.91 13.23 -5.12
C GLU A 219 -2.65 12.96 -4.28
N PHE A 220 -1.97 11.82 -4.50
CA PHE A 220 -0.70 11.59 -3.82
C PHE A 220 0.36 12.60 -4.26
N TYR A 221 0.48 12.86 -5.56
CA TYR A 221 1.37 13.90 -6.07
C TYR A 221 1.02 15.30 -5.54
N ARG A 222 -0.27 15.64 -5.42
CA ARG A 222 -0.71 16.92 -4.85
C ARG A 222 -0.27 17.07 -3.40
N ALA A 223 -0.40 16.02 -2.59
CA ALA A 223 0.05 16.01 -1.20
C ALA A 223 1.57 16.23 -1.10
N LEU A 224 2.35 15.52 -1.93
CA LEU A 224 3.81 15.67 -1.99
C LEU A 224 4.24 17.07 -2.47
N ARG A 225 3.55 17.63 -3.47
CA ARG A 225 3.78 19.00 -3.92
C ARG A 225 3.53 20.00 -2.81
N HIS A 226 2.43 19.85 -2.06
CA HIS A 226 2.15 20.71 -0.92
C HIS A 226 3.30 20.67 0.09
N LEU A 227 3.83 19.49 0.43
CA LEU A 227 4.98 19.34 1.31
C LEU A 227 6.27 19.98 0.76
N HIS A 228 6.48 19.94 -0.57
CA HIS A 228 7.64 20.56 -1.22
C HIS A 228 7.56 22.09 -1.21
N THR A 229 6.37 22.65 -1.44
CA THR A 229 6.17 24.11 -1.54
C THR A 229 5.94 24.78 -0.19
N SER A 230 5.34 24.08 0.76
CA SER A 230 5.07 24.61 2.08
C SER A 230 6.36 24.71 2.88
N ARG A 231 6.60 25.85 3.54
CA ARG A 231 7.59 25.98 4.61
C ARG A 231 7.07 25.27 5.86
N THR A 232 6.78 23.98 5.74
CA THR A 232 6.45 23.16 6.91
C THR A 232 7.66 23.28 7.83
N GLY A 233 7.46 23.59 9.12
CA GLY A 233 8.54 23.69 10.11
C GLY A 233 9.27 22.35 10.36
N HIS A 234 9.12 21.39 9.45
CA HIS A 234 9.77 20.10 9.49
C HIS A 234 11.25 20.24 9.08
N PRO A 235 12.19 19.62 9.81
CA PRO A 235 13.63 19.83 9.59
C PRO A 235 14.13 19.29 8.24
N ARG A 236 13.36 18.42 7.59
CA ARG A 236 13.71 17.84 6.27
C ARG A 236 12.79 18.40 5.20
N ARG A 237 13.39 19.08 4.21
CA ARG A 237 12.73 19.55 2.98
C ARG A 237 12.92 18.52 1.87
N ILE A 238 11.91 18.37 1.01
CA ILE A 238 12.04 17.62 -0.24
C ILE A 238 12.97 18.39 -1.17
N SER A 239 13.98 17.72 -1.74
CA SER A 239 14.87 18.36 -2.70
C SER A 239 14.16 18.64 -4.02
N ASP A 240 14.56 19.70 -4.73
CA ASP A 240 13.99 20.03 -6.04
C ASP A 240 14.25 18.89 -7.05
N ARG A 241 15.39 18.20 -6.92
CA ARG A 241 15.73 17.03 -7.71
C ARG A 241 14.73 15.88 -7.49
N THR A 242 14.46 15.52 -6.23
CA THR A 242 13.45 14.50 -5.90
C THR A 242 12.08 14.87 -6.45
N PHE A 243 11.69 16.14 -6.28
CA PHE A 243 10.39 16.63 -6.74
C PHE A 243 10.23 16.61 -8.27
N ILE A 244 11.32 16.78 -9.03
CA ILE A 244 11.32 16.60 -10.50
C ILE A 244 10.91 15.18 -10.88
N TYR A 245 11.48 14.14 -10.24
CA TYR A 245 11.12 12.75 -10.54
C TYR A 245 9.66 12.46 -10.22
N TRP A 246 9.14 12.93 -9.09
CA TRP A 246 7.72 12.77 -8.76
C TRP A 246 6.82 13.51 -9.74
N THR A 247 7.22 14.70 -10.19
CA THR A 247 6.50 15.48 -11.20
C THR A 247 6.48 14.75 -12.54
N ARG A 248 7.61 14.19 -12.98
CA ARG A 248 7.69 13.38 -14.20
C ARG A 248 6.82 12.14 -14.08
N ALA A 249 6.91 11.38 -12.98
CA ALA A 249 6.05 10.23 -12.75
C ALA A 249 4.55 10.59 -12.81
N ALA A 250 4.15 11.72 -12.23
CA ALA A 250 2.75 12.14 -12.15
C ALA A 250 2.18 12.75 -13.44
N LYS A 251 3.00 13.41 -14.28
CA LYS A 251 2.50 14.25 -15.38
C LYS A 251 3.03 13.92 -16.76
N ARG A 252 4.21 13.32 -16.85
CA ARG A 252 4.84 13.02 -18.15
C ARG A 252 4.03 11.97 -18.90
N ASP A 253 4.14 11.94 -20.22
CA ASP A 253 3.63 10.87 -21.06
C ASP A 253 4.08 9.49 -20.54
N LEU A 254 3.21 8.48 -20.62
CA LEU A 254 3.50 7.13 -20.13
C LEU A 254 4.55 6.38 -20.98
N ARG A 255 4.85 6.85 -22.19
CA ARG A 255 5.92 6.31 -23.06
C ARG A 255 7.31 6.75 -22.63
N ILE A 256 7.41 7.84 -21.86
CA ILE A 256 8.68 8.44 -21.47
C ILE A 256 8.94 8.13 -19.99
N PRO A 257 10.02 7.40 -19.66
CA PRO A 257 10.40 7.11 -18.28
C PRO A 257 10.59 8.36 -17.40
N PRO A 258 10.30 8.30 -16.09
CA PRO A 258 10.55 9.42 -15.18
C PRO A 258 12.04 9.74 -14.98
N ASP A 259 12.91 8.74 -15.11
CA ASP A 259 14.35 8.86 -14.92
C ASP A 259 15.09 9.42 -16.15
N MET A 260 14.48 9.31 -17.33
CA MET A 260 14.99 9.90 -18.57
C MET A 260 15.08 11.42 -18.48
N SER A 261 16.19 11.98 -18.95
CA SER A 261 16.39 13.43 -19.01
C SER A 261 15.48 14.10 -20.04
N ASP A 262 15.24 15.41 -19.90
CA ASP A 262 14.39 16.16 -20.83
C ASP A 262 15.01 16.18 -22.24
N ALA A 263 16.34 16.29 -22.33
CA ALA A 263 17.05 16.26 -23.61
C ALA A 263 16.94 14.89 -24.33
N GLU A 264 16.92 13.78 -23.59
CA GLU A 264 16.70 12.44 -24.16
C GLU A 264 15.25 12.25 -24.59
N ALA A 265 14.30 12.72 -23.78
CA ALA A 265 12.88 12.68 -24.09
C ALA A 265 12.55 13.44 -25.40
N GLU A 266 13.09 14.65 -25.56
CA GLU A 266 12.92 15.45 -26.79
C GLU A 266 13.50 14.76 -28.02
N ARG A 267 14.60 14.00 -27.88
CA ARG A 267 15.19 13.24 -28.99
C ARG A 267 14.30 12.07 -29.39
N LEU A 268 13.69 11.38 -28.43
CA LEU A 268 12.75 10.28 -28.72
C LEU A 268 11.49 10.78 -29.41
N GLU A 269 10.95 11.92 -28.99
CA GLU A 269 9.77 12.51 -29.64
C GLU A 269 10.04 12.90 -31.10
N LYS A 270 11.27 13.33 -31.43
CA LYS A 270 11.67 13.67 -32.80
C LYS A 270 11.88 12.47 -33.73
N LEU A 271 11.96 11.25 -33.18
CA LEU A 271 12.16 10.01 -33.94
C LEU A 271 10.85 9.26 -34.23
N GLN A 272 9.72 9.74 -33.71
CA GLN A 272 8.37 9.19 -33.91
C GLN A 272 7.60 10.01 -34.94
#